data_AF-A0A7K5SIW2-F1
#
_entry.id   AF-A0A7K5SIW2-F1
#
_cell.length_a   1.000
_cell.length_b   1.000
_cell.length_c   1.000
_cell.angle_alpha   90.00
_cell.angle_beta   90.00
_cell.angle_gamma   90.00
#
_symmetry.space_group_name_H-M   'P 1'
#
loop_
_entity.id
_entity.type
_entity.pdbx_description
1 polymer ?
#
loop_
_entity_poly.entity_id
_entity_poly.type
_entity_poly.pdbx_seq_one_letter_code
_entity_poly.pdbx_strand_id
1 'polypeptide(L)'
;HSCDTLENWFYDETSQNCCYQCPSGYVKKKACPLDPAEDCMTCGPDQYLNNEFQKPRCDACVSCSKELDLVEKQPCSFNSSRRCECRPGLFCQLPVVNSCTRCQHHSACKPGFGVKIRGTSRNDVTCEECPPGTFSDQNSSTDICKPHT
;
A
#
# COMPACT_ATOMS: atom_id res chain seq x y z
N HIS A 1 30.66 -23.68 -21.81
CA HIS A 1 30.75 -23.33 -20.38
C HIS A 1 29.53 -23.91 -19.70
N SER A 2 29.67 -25.02 -19.00
CA SER A 2 28.53 -25.74 -18.39
C SER A 2 28.63 -25.57 -16.88
N CYS A 3 27.59 -24.98 -16.29
CA CYS A 3 27.42 -24.88 -14.84
C CYS A 3 26.66 -26.10 -14.28
N ASP A 4 26.56 -27.20 -15.05
CA ASP A 4 25.65 -28.35 -14.82
C ASP A 4 25.98 -29.24 -13.60
N THR A 5 26.93 -28.87 -12.74
CA THR A 5 27.32 -29.72 -11.60
C THR A 5 26.57 -29.41 -10.31
N LEU A 6 25.78 -28.32 -10.25
CA LEU A 6 25.10 -27.88 -9.02
C LEU A 6 23.67 -27.41 -9.32
N GLU A 7 22.67 -27.94 -8.58
CA GLU A 7 21.28 -27.48 -8.65
C GLU A 7 21.19 -25.96 -8.40
N ASN A 8 20.39 -25.26 -9.22
CA ASN A 8 20.13 -23.81 -9.14
C ASN A 8 21.30 -22.89 -9.56
N TRP A 9 22.20 -23.36 -10.43
CA TRP A 9 23.22 -22.51 -11.05
C TRP A 9 22.93 -22.26 -12.52
N PHE A 10 23.22 -21.05 -13.01
CA PHE A 10 23.09 -20.67 -14.41
C PHE A 10 24.33 -19.88 -14.86
N TYR A 11 24.66 -19.94 -16.15
CA TYR A 11 25.75 -19.14 -16.70
C TYR A 11 25.24 -17.74 -17.06
N ASP A 12 25.84 -16.69 -16.52
CA ASP A 12 25.54 -15.30 -16.87
C ASP A 12 26.59 -14.77 -17.86
N GLU A 13 26.16 -14.46 -19.07
CA GLU A 13 27.03 -13.93 -20.14
C GLU A 13 27.61 -12.56 -19.78
N THR A 14 26.87 -11.75 -19.01
CA THR A 14 27.32 -10.42 -18.57
C THR A 14 28.52 -10.51 -17.61
N SER A 15 28.46 -11.48 -16.70
CA SER A 15 29.50 -11.73 -15.70
C SER A 15 30.56 -12.72 -16.17
N GLN A 16 30.37 -13.36 -17.34
CA GLN A 16 31.18 -14.46 -17.88
C GLN A 16 31.47 -15.56 -16.83
N ASN A 17 30.49 -15.85 -15.99
CA ASN A 17 30.66 -16.76 -14.86
C ASN A 17 29.36 -17.51 -14.51
N CYS A 18 29.49 -18.62 -13.77
CA CYS A 18 28.35 -19.31 -13.19
C CYS A 18 27.83 -18.53 -11.98
N CYS A 19 26.53 -18.26 -11.96
CA CYS A 19 25.83 -17.57 -10.89
C CYS A 19 24.80 -18.50 -10.25
N TYR A 20 24.63 -18.38 -8.95
CA TYR A 20 23.58 -19.05 -8.21
C TYR A 20 22.24 -18.29 -8.36
N GLN A 21 21.16 -19.04 -8.54
CA GLN A 21 19.79 -18.54 -8.59
C GLN A 21 19.16 -18.63 -7.20
N CYS A 22 18.93 -17.49 -6.57
CA CYS A 22 18.29 -17.45 -5.26
C CYS A 22 16.88 -18.08 -5.30
N PRO A 23 16.50 -18.86 -4.28
CA PRO A 23 15.17 -19.47 -4.19
C PRO A 23 14.05 -18.42 -4.16
N SER A 24 12.82 -18.84 -4.48
CA SER A 24 11.65 -17.96 -4.35
C SER A 24 11.51 -17.44 -2.91
N GLY A 25 11.33 -16.12 -2.76
CA GLY A 25 11.29 -15.46 -1.44
C GLY A 25 12.65 -14.93 -0.97
N TYR A 26 13.73 -15.19 -1.71
CA TYR A 26 15.06 -14.63 -1.48
C TYR A 26 15.42 -13.60 -2.55
N VAL A 27 16.34 -12.72 -2.19
CA VAL A 27 16.78 -11.59 -3.02
C VAL A 27 18.28 -11.64 -3.17
N LYS A 28 18.76 -11.48 -4.40
CA LYS A 28 20.19 -11.41 -4.68
C LYS A 28 20.79 -10.09 -4.19
N LYS A 29 21.82 -10.15 -3.34
CA LYS A 29 22.59 -8.97 -2.89
C LYS A 29 23.46 -8.37 -4.00
N LYS A 30 23.85 -9.20 -4.98
CA LYS A 30 24.70 -8.83 -6.12
C LYS A 30 24.14 -9.38 -7.44
N ALA A 31 24.59 -8.83 -8.56
CA ALA A 31 24.08 -9.19 -9.88
C ALA A 31 24.22 -10.70 -10.18
N CYS A 32 25.36 -11.28 -9.82
CA CYS A 32 25.73 -12.69 -9.94
C CYS A 32 26.06 -13.29 -8.56
N PRO A 33 25.10 -13.91 -7.86
CA PRO A 33 25.34 -14.64 -6.61
C PRO A 33 26.33 -15.79 -6.80
N LEU A 34 27.19 -16.05 -5.84
CA LEU A 34 28.16 -17.17 -5.84
C LEU A 34 28.05 -18.01 -4.57
N ASP A 35 27.68 -17.40 -3.45
CA ASP A 35 27.45 -18.04 -2.17
C ASP A 35 25.96 -17.94 -1.82
N PRO A 36 25.19 -19.04 -1.82
CA PRO A 36 23.78 -19.03 -1.45
C PRO A 36 23.49 -18.44 -0.07
N ALA A 37 24.39 -18.62 0.91
CA ALA A 37 24.17 -18.15 2.28
C ALA A 37 24.43 -16.65 2.41
N GLU A 38 25.45 -16.14 1.71
CA GLU A 38 25.86 -14.74 1.81
C GLU A 38 25.20 -13.84 0.75
N ASP A 39 24.93 -14.35 -0.45
CA ASP A 39 24.45 -13.55 -1.58
C ASP A 39 22.93 -13.60 -1.77
N CYS A 40 22.23 -14.53 -1.13
CA CYS A 40 20.77 -14.57 -1.10
C CYS A 40 20.28 -14.16 0.28
N MET A 41 19.50 -13.09 0.35
CA MET A 41 18.94 -12.59 1.61
C MET A 41 17.43 -12.68 1.64
N THR A 42 16.89 -12.80 2.85
CA THR A 42 15.49 -12.57 3.18
C THR A 42 15.41 -11.42 4.18
N CYS A 43 14.29 -10.70 4.19
CA CYS A 43 14.06 -9.65 5.17
C CYS A 43 13.51 -10.26 6.47
N GLY A 44 13.81 -9.61 7.59
CA GLY A 44 13.32 -10.04 8.90
C GLY A 44 11.79 -9.92 9.03
N PRO A 45 11.22 -10.35 10.17
CA PRO A 45 9.82 -10.09 10.46
C PRO A 45 9.51 -8.59 10.43
N ASP A 46 8.33 -8.23 9.94
CA ASP A 46 7.89 -6.84 9.74
C ASP A 46 8.83 -5.98 8.87
N GLN A 47 9.53 -6.61 7.93
CA GLN A 47 10.33 -5.92 6.92
C GLN A 47 9.98 -6.41 5.52
N TYR A 48 10.14 -5.50 4.55
CA TYR A 48 9.95 -5.79 3.14
C TYR A 48 11.18 -5.35 2.36
N LEU A 49 11.40 -6.01 1.24
CA LEU A 49 12.45 -5.64 0.33
C LEU A 49 12.08 -4.35 -0.42
N ASN A 50 12.93 -3.34 -0.27
CA ASN A 50 12.87 -2.13 -1.07
C ASN A 50 13.93 -2.18 -2.19
N ASN A 51 13.43 -2.22 -3.43
CA ASN A 51 14.23 -2.23 -4.66
C ASN A 51 14.31 -0.87 -5.36
N GLU A 52 13.81 0.21 -4.75
CA GLU A 52 13.93 1.56 -5.33
C GLU A 52 15.38 2.07 -5.37
N PHE A 53 16.25 1.49 -4.55
CA PHE A 53 17.66 1.86 -4.47
C PHE A 53 18.54 0.94 -5.33
N GLN A 54 19.71 1.45 -5.75
CA GLN A 54 20.70 0.68 -6.51
C GLN A 54 21.20 -0.57 -5.77
N LYS A 55 21.07 -0.60 -4.44
CA LYS A 55 21.34 -1.76 -3.59
C LYS A 55 20.04 -2.18 -2.90
N PRO A 56 19.57 -3.42 -3.09
CA PRO A 56 18.40 -3.93 -2.40
C PRO A 56 18.60 -3.84 -0.88
N ARG A 57 17.59 -3.37 -0.15
CA ARG A 57 17.63 -3.27 1.31
C ARG A 57 16.29 -3.67 1.92
N CYS A 58 16.31 -4.07 3.19
CA CYS A 58 15.10 -4.35 3.94
C CYS A 58 14.63 -3.10 4.66
N ASP A 59 13.46 -2.60 4.28
CA ASP A 59 12.80 -1.48 4.94
C ASP A 59 11.74 -2.00 5.91
N ALA A 60 11.58 -1.32 7.05
CA ALA A 60 10.56 -1.67 8.02
C ALA A 60 9.15 -1.41 7.46
N CYS A 61 8.23 -2.33 7.71
CA CYS A 61 6.82 -2.13 7.42
C CYS A 61 6.22 -1.08 8.38
N VAL A 62 5.33 -0.24 7.85
CA VAL A 62 4.54 0.68 8.67
C VAL A 62 3.64 -0.09 9.63
N SER A 63 3.27 0.51 10.76
CA SER A 63 2.31 -0.07 11.72
C SER A 63 0.97 0.66 11.66
N CYS A 64 -0.14 -0.08 11.58
CA CYS A 64 -1.48 0.50 11.54
C CYS A 64 -1.99 0.71 12.97
N SER A 65 -1.77 1.92 13.52
CA SER A 65 -2.22 2.25 14.88
C SER A 65 -3.73 2.46 14.94
N LYS A 66 -4.41 1.70 15.80
CA LYS A 66 -5.85 1.89 16.08
C LYS A 66 -6.15 3.25 16.72
N GLU A 67 -5.19 3.81 17.47
CA GLU A 67 -5.31 5.14 18.08
C GLU A 67 -5.36 6.26 17.04
N LEU A 68 -4.85 6.01 15.83
CA LEU A 68 -4.92 6.92 14.68
C LEU A 68 -6.06 6.57 13.73
N ASP A 69 -7.02 5.72 14.16
CA ASP A 69 -8.12 5.22 13.33
C ASP A 69 -7.68 4.51 12.03
N LEU A 70 -6.48 3.92 12.04
CA LEU A 70 -5.93 3.17 10.91
C LEU A 70 -6.38 1.72 10.94
N VAL A 71 -6.59 1.16 9.74
CA VAL A 71 -6.83 -0.25 9.50
C VAL A 71 -5.86 -0.79 8.47
N GLU A 72 -5.42 -2.03 8.65
CA GLU A 72 -4.60 -2.73 7.67
C GLU A 72 -5.44 -3.07 6.44
N LYS A 73 -4.99 -2.61 5.27
CA LYS A 73 -5.58 -2.95 3.96
C LYS A 73 -4.77 -3.96 3.19
N GLN A 74 -3.46 -3.98 3.43
CA GLN A 74 -2.53 -4.93 2.85
C GLN A 74 -1.55 -5.33 3.95
N PRO A 75 -1.37 -6.64 4.21
CA PRO A 75 -0.40 -7.10 5.19
C PRO A 75 1.03 -6.84 4.74
N CYS A 76 1.96 -6.76 5.68
CA CYS A 76 3.39 -6.77 5.39
C CYS A 76 3.77 -8.10 4.73
N SER A 77 4.57 -8.06 3.67
CA SER A 77 5.17 -9.24 3.04
C SER A 77 6.65 -8.99 2.76
N PHE A 78 7.39 -10.04 2.41
CA PHE A 78 8.81 -9.93 2.10
C PHE A 78 9.12 -8.98 0.93
N ASN A 79 8.15 -8.69 0.06
CA ASN A 79 8.32 -7.88 -1.15
C ASN A 79 7.43 -6.63 -1.21
N SER A 80 6.54 -6.45 -0.24
CA SER A 80 5.65 -5.29 -0.19
C SER A 80 5.44 -4.82 1.25
N SER A 81 5.49 -3.51 1.44
CA SER A 81 5.18 -2.92 2.74
C SER A 81 3.72 -3.13 3.11
N ARG A 82 3.44 -3.17 4.41
CA ARG A 82 2.08 -3.05 4.95
C ARG A 82 1.44 -1.77 4.43
N ARG A 83 0.14 -1.79 4.08
CA ARG A 83 -0.61 -0.57 3.77
C ARG A 83 -1.68 -0.32 4.83
N CYS A 84 -1.60 0.85 5.45
CA CYS A 84 -2.58 1.35 6.40
C CYS A 84 -3.44 2.43 5.74
N GLU A 85 -4.73 2.40 6.03
CA GLU A 85 -5.67 3.44 5.59
C GLU A 85 -6.60 3.80 6.74
N CYS A 86 -7.21 4.98 6.67
CA CYS A 86 -8.25 5.35 7.63
C CYS A 86 -9.43 4.36 7.55
N ARG A 87 -10.01 4.05 8.71
CA ARG A 87 -11.22 3.24 8.82
C ARG A 87 -12.40 3.89 8.07
N PRO A 88 -13.45 3.13 7.74
CA PRO A 88 -14.63 3.67 7.04
C PRO A 88 -15.25 4.88 7.77
N GLY A 89 -15.67 5.89 7.00
CA GLY A 89 -16.21 7.16 7.50
C GLY A 89 -15.15 8.23 7.79
N LEU A 90 -13.87 7.91 7.58
CA LEU A 90 -12.75 8.84 7.69
C LEU A 90 -11.94 8.88 6.39
N PHE A 91 -11.27 10.00 6.16
CA PHE A 91 -10.27 10.18 5.10
C PHE A 91 -8.93 10.62 5.68
N CYS A 92 -7.87 10.39 4.93
CA CYS A 92 -6.53 10.80 5.31
C CYS A 92 -6.28 12.27 4.99
N GLN A 93 -6.13 13.09 6.04
CA GLN A 93 -5.82 14.50 5.89
C GLN A 93 -4.31 14.73 5.63
N LEU A 94 -3.46 13.91 6.26
CA LEU A 94 -2.00 14.01 6.15
C LEU A 94 -1.42 12.66 5.71
N PRO A 95 -1.29 12.43 4.38
CA PRO A 95 -0.79 11.17 3.85
C PRO A 95 0.71 11.03 4.06
N VAL A 96 1.14 9.80 4.36
CA VAL A 96 2.54 9.39 4.36
C VAL A 96 2.69 8.09 3.58
N VAL A 97 3.92 7.68 3.28
CA VAL A 97 4.18 6.46 2.51
C VAL A 97 3.52 5.26 3.19
N ASN A 98 2.63 4.59 2.46
CA ASN A 98 1.86 3.43 2.89
C ASN A 98 0.98 3.62 4.15
N SER A 99 0.77 4.84 4.64
CA SER A 99 -0.03 5.10 5.86
C SER A 99 -0.61 6.53 5.88
N CYS A 100 -1.21 6.91 7.00
CA CYS A 100 -1.70 8.26 7.27
C CYS A 100 -1.31 8.69 8.68
N THR A 101 -0.91 9.94 8.87
CA THR A 101 -0.61 10.48 10.22
C THR A 101 -1.83 11.11 10.88
N ARG A 102 -2.85 11.49 10.09
CA ARG A 102 -4.08 12.09 10.61
C ARG A 102 -5.30 11.69 9.80
N CYS A 103 -6.11 10.82 10.39
CA CYS A 103 -7.45 10.50 9.88
C CYS A 103 -8.46 11.54 10.38
N GLN A 104 -9.38 11.95 9.50
CA GLN A 104 -10.42 12.92 9.81
C GLN A 104 -11.77 12.37 9.34
N HIS A 105 -12.84 12.64 10.08
CA HIS A 105 -14.20 12.30 9.66
C HIS A 105 -14.56 12.94 8.33
N HIS A 106 -15.27 12.19 7.50
CA HIS A 106 -15.87 12.75 6.29
C HIS A 106 -16.81 13.90 6.63
N SER A 107 -16.75 14.95 5.83
CA SER A 107 -17.64 16.11 5.94
C SER A 107 -19.08 15.70 5.68
N ALA A 108 -19.99 16.24 6.49
CA ALA A 108 -21.42 16.07 6.30
C ALA A 108 -21.95 17.13 5.32
N CYS A 109 -22.68 16.69 4.30
CA CYS A 109 -23.48 17.58 3.48
C CYS A 109 -24.65 18.10 4.30
N LYS A 110 -24.78 19.42 4.35
CA LYS A 110 -25.86 20.11 5.09
C LYS A 110 -27.22 19.95 4.38
N PRO A 111 -28.35 20.20 5.07
CA PRO A 111 -29.66 20.25 4.43
C PRO A 111 -29.67 21.15 3.18
N GLY A 112 -30.36 20.70 2.13
CA GLY A 112 -30.32 21.28 0.79
C GLY A 112 -29.15 20.80 -0.08
N PHE A 113 -28.20 20.06 0.48
CA PHE A 113 -27.06 19.47 -0.23
C PHE A 113 -27.03 17.96 -0.04
N GLY A 114 -26.69 17.23 -1.09
CA GLY A 114 -26.48 15.79 -1.07
C GLY A 114 -25.05 15.42 -1.46
N VAL A 115 -24.66 14.19 -1.17
CA VAL A 115 -23.39 13.62 -1.59
C VAL A 115 -23.36 13.47 -3.11
N LYS A 116 -22.49 14.22 -3.77
CA LYS A 116 -22.16 14.06 -5.19
C LYS A 116 -21.10 12.99 -5.40
N ILE A 117 -20.00 13.10 -4.65
CA ILE A 117 -18.87 12.18 -4.70
C ILE A 117 -18.68 11.62 -3.30
N ARG A 118 -18.75 10.28 -3.19
CA ARG A 118 -18.52 9.58 -1.93
C ARG A 118 -17.07 9.77 -1.48
N GLY A 119 -16.89 10.03 -0.19
CA GLY A 119 -15.56 10.04 0.42
C GLY A 119 -14.90 8.68 0.35
N THR A 120 -13.57 8.69 0.28
CA THR A 120 -12.71 7.50 0.32
C THR A 120 -11.82 7.56 1.56
N SER A 121 -10.97 6.55 1.77
CA SER A 121 -9.94 6.61 2.82
C SER A 121 -8.90 7.71 2.58
N ARG A 122 -8.88 8.35 1.39
CA ARG A 122 -7.93 9.40 1.01
C ARG A 122 -8.57 10.75 0.70
N ASN A 123 -9.84 10.75 0.31
CA ASN A 123 -10.55 11.95 -0.12
C ASN A 123 -11.82 12.14 0.70
N ASP A 124 -12.11 13.40 1.00
CA ASP A 124 -13.35 13.76 1.67
C ASP A 124 -14.56 13.66 0.72
N VAL A 125 -15.75 13.67 1.30
CA VAL A 125 -17.03 13.76 0.61
C VAL A 125 -17.13 15.10 -0.14
N THR A 126 -17.63 15.04 -1.38
CA THR A 126 -18.01 16.24 -2.13
C THR A 126 -19.52 16.38 -2.13
N CYS A 127 -20.01 17.52 -1.67
CA CYS A 127 -21.44 17.85 -1.64
C CYS A 127 -21.83 18.67 -2.86
N GLU A 128 -23.08 18.49 -3.32
CA GLU A 128 -23.71 19.35 -4.31
C GLU A 128 -25.08 19.81 -3.84
N GLU A 129 -25.53 20.96 -4.33
CA GLU A 129 -26.90 21.43 -4.09
C GLU A 129 -27.89 20.51 -4.77
N CYS A 130 -29.00 20.21 -4.09
CA CYS A 130 -30.00 19.33 -4.66
C CYS A 130 -30.69 19.97 -5.87
N PRO A 131 -30.70 19.30 -7.04
CA PRO A 131 -31.37 19.82 -8.22
C PRO A 131 -32.89 19.91 -8.00
N PRO A 132 -33.59 20.77 -8.78
CA PRO A 132 -35.04 20.90 -8.70
C PRO A 132 -35.75 19.55 -8.78
N GLY A 133 -36.70 19.32 -7.87
CA GLY A 133 -37.42 18.05 -7.72
C GLY A 133 -36.74 17.05 -6.76
N THR A 134 -35.61 17.41 -6.16
CA THR A 134 -34.94 16.60 -5.12
C THR A 134 -34.62 17.43 -3.86
N PHE A 135 -34.52 16.75 -2.71
CA PHE A 135 -34.20 17.35 -1.42
C PHE A 135 -33.22 16.52 -0.60
N SER A 136 -32.65 17.16 0.41
CA SER A 136 -31.88 16.54 1.50
C SER A 136 -32.20 17.29 2.79
N ASP A 137 -32.68 16.60 3.81
CA ASP A 137 -33.22 17.18 5.04
C ASP A 137 -32.29 17.02 6.27
N GLN A 138 -31.15 16.37 6.08
CA GLN A 138 -30.26 15.97 7.18
C GLN A 138 -28.80 16.31 6.89
N ASN A 139 -28.03 16.49 7.95
CA ASN A 139 -26.57 16.51 7.86
C ASN A 139 -26.06 15.08 7.69
N SER A 140 -25.57 14.72 6.50
CA SER A 140 -25.09 13.38 6.22
C SER A 140 -23.87 13.38 5.31
N SER A 141 -22.89 12.52 5.61
CA SER A 141 -21.72 12.26 4.76
C SER A 141 -21.97 11.15 3.73
N THR A 142 -23.16 10.55 3.73
CA THR A 142 -23.51 9.41 2.87
C THR A 142 -24.76 9.63 2.01
N ASP A 143 -25.67 10.50 2.43
CA ASP A 143 -26.97 10.65 1.79
C ASP A 143 -26.85 11.49 0.53
N ILE A 144 -27.39 10.97 -0.57
CA ILE A 144 -27.60 11.70 -1.81
C ILE A 144 -28.94 12.46 -1.75
N CYS A 145 -29.14 13.40 -2.68
CA CYS A 145 -30.44 14.05 -2.83
C CYS A 145 -31.53 13.03 -3.22
N LYS A 146 -32.66 13.08 -2.52
CA LYS A 146 -33.80 12.18 -2.67
C LYS A 146 -34.91 12.90 -3.44
N PRO A 147 -35.71 12.22 -4.29
CA PRO A 147 -36.82 12.86 -4.99
C PRO A 147 -37.90 13.34 -4.01
N HIS A 148 -38.54 14.47 -4.31
CA HIS A 148 -39.71 14.93 -3.55
C HIS A 148 -40.86 13.93 -3.71
N THR A 149 -41.56 13.64 -2.61
CA THR A 149 -42.86 12.96 -2.62
C THR A 149 -44.00 13.96 -2.58
#